data_AF-A0A162CCK4-F1
#
_entry.id   AF-A0A162CCK4-F1
#
_cell.length_a   1.000
_cell.length_b   1.000
_cell.length_c   1.000
_cell.angle_alpha   90.00
_cell.angle_beta   90.00
_cell.angle_gamma   90.00
#
_symmetry.space_group_name_H-M   'P 1'
#
loop_
_entity.id
_entity.type
_entity.pdbx_description
1 polymer ?
#
loop_
_entity_poly.entity_id
_entity_poly.type
_entity_poly.pdbx_seq_one_letter_code
_entity_poly.pdbx_strand_id
1 'polypeptide(L)'
;MKKYFLTMGAFAVVVFCQVAQASLMISPTRVVFDERQRTAKVFLINNSQEAKTYRLGWKEKLALPAGGYRDLNPDQVGPWKLSHLMRVTPRQVHLEAGERQVVKLALRRKQGMQSGEYRSHLLFQALPTEQQSQSEAIGVSLNMILSYSIPVIYRKEMLPPDVKISAAKFSTGINGKPVIAVDMSREGAASALGKLQAEWKPEGAKEWRHIATANNYAIYPEVTKAQVELNLLAGQVIAGKGQLRVTYTGQAEYRDHAFSQRIFTIATQ
;
A
#
# COMPACT_ATOMS: atom_id res chain seq x y z
N MET A 1 49.13 30.90 -29.29
CA MET A 1 48.70 31.75 -28.15
C MET A 1 47.18 31.65 -28.10
N LYS A 2 46.62 30.59 -27.50
CA LYS A 2 46.19 30.46 -26.09
C LYS A 2 45.18 31.54 -25.69
N LYS A 3 43.97 31.09 -25.27
CA LYS A 3 42.77 31.85 -24.86
C LYS A 3 42.00 32.32 -26.11
N TYR A 4 40.99 31.62 -26.63
CA TYR A 4 39.63 31.51 -26.09
C TYR A 4 38.91 30.23 -26.57
N PHE A 5 39.60 29.09 -26.57
CA PHE A 5 39.01 27.75 -26.78
C PHE A 5 38.19 27.26 -25.56
N LEU A 6 37.65 28.18 -24.76
CA LEU A 6 37.14 27.94 -23.42
C LEU A 6 35.68 28.41 -23.26
N THR A 7 34.84 28.15 -24.25
CA THR A 7 33.38 28.38 -24.17
C THR A 7 32.58 27.25 -24.82
N MET A 8 33.17 26.06 -25.01
CA MET A 8 32.52 24.87 -25.57
C MET A 8 32.61 23.67 -24.62
N GLY A 9 32.50 23.93 -23.32
CA GLY A 9 32.69 22.93 -22.26
C GLY A 9 31.78 23.14 -21.05
N ALA A 10 30.67 23.88 -21.19
CA ALA A 10 29.63 23.95 -20.17
C ALA A 10 28.71 22.72 -20.29
N PHE A 11 29.28 21.57 -19.92
CA PHE A 11 28.67 20.60 -19.02
C PHE A 11 27.15 20.39 -19.18
N ALA A 12 26.75 19.86 -20.33
CA ALA A 12 25.48 19.15 -20.48
C ALA A 12 25.55 17.80 -19.73
N VAL A 13 25.62 17.84 -18.40
CA VAL A 13 25.27 16.68 -17.57
C VAL A 13 23.76 16.70 -17.45
N VAL A 14 23.12 16.23 -18.53
CA VAL A 14 21.76 15.71 -18.43
C VAL A 14 21.88 14.44 -17.63
N VAL A 15 21.64 14.54 -16.33
CA VAL A 15 21.36 13.39 -15.49
C VAL A 15 20.19 12.67 -16.17
N PHE A 16 20.49 11.56 -16.84
CA PHE A 16 19.48 10.60 -17.28
C PHE A 16 18.85 10.05 -16.00
N CYS A 17 17.81 10.75 -15.53
CA CYS A 17 16.91 10.24 -14.54
C CYS A 17 16.18 9.08 -15.22
N GLN A 18 16.72 7.87 -15.10
CA GLN A 18 16.00 6.69 -15.55
C GLN A 18 14.74 6.61 -14.72
N VAL A 19 13.63 7.03 -15.32
CA VAL A 19 12.32 6.92 -14.72
C VAL A 19 12.08 5.43 -14.53
N ALA A 20 12.12 4.97 -13.29
CA ALA A 20 11.67 3.63 -12.95
C ALA A 20 10.17 3.56 -13.26
N GLN A 21 9.84 3.17 -14.48
CA GLN A 21 8.47 2.96 -14.91
C GLN A 21 7.98 1.66 -14.29
N ALA A 22 6.90 1.71 -13.50
CA ALA A 22 6.27 0.51 -12.99
C ALA A 22 5.84 -0.35 -14.18
N SER A 23 6.38 -1.57 -14.31
CA SER A 23 6.17 -2.41 -15.49
C SER A 23 4.76 -2.99 -15.58
N LEU A 24 4.05 -3.09 -14.45
CA LEU A 24 2.68 -3.61 -14.39
C LEU A 24 1.78 -2.67 -13.58
N MET A 25 0.68 -2.25 -14.19
CA MET A 25 -0.44 -1.62 -13.48
C MET A 25 -1.49 -2.67 -13.12
N ILE A 26 -1.95 -2.63 -11.87
CA ILE A 26 -2.97 -3.54 -11.32
C ILE A 26 -4.13 -2.70 -10.81
N SER A 27 -5.35 -2.96 -11.28
CA SER A 27 -6.55 -2.25 -10.84
C SER A 27 -7.76 -3.18 -10.64
N PRO A 28 -8.44 -3.16 -9.48
CA PRO A 28 -8.11 -2.37 -8.29
C PRO A 28 -6.92 -2.96 -7.52
N THR A 29 -6.34 -2.18 -6.60
CA THR A 29 -5.25 -2.60 -5.70
C THR A 29 -5.75 -3.33 -4.44
N ARG A 30 -7.07 -3.46 -4.27
CA ARG A 30 -7.75 -4.20 -3.21
C ARG A 30 -9.09 -4.68 -3.74
N VAL A 31 -9.48 -5.90 -3.42
CA VAL A 31 -10.78 -6.46 -3.79
C VAL A 31 -11.52 -6.85 -2.52
N VAL A 32 -12.75 -6.36 -2.37
CA VAL A 32 -13.63 -6.70 -1.23
C VAL A 32 -14.92 -7.27 -1.80
N PHE A 33 -15.23 -8.50 -1.43
CA PHE A 33 -16.52 -9.14 -1.70
C PHE A 33 -17.45 -8.84 -0.52
N ASP A 34 -18.54 -8.14 -0.80
CA ASP A 34 -19.68 -8.02 0.12
C ASP A 34 -20.57 -9.28 0.07
N GLU A 35 -21.68 -9.29 0.80
CA GLU A 35 -22.58 -10.46 0.87
C GLU A 35 -23.28 -10.81 -0.45
N ARG A 36 -23.42 -9.87 -1.39
CA ARG A 36 -24.12 -10.12 -2.66
C ARG A 36 -23.13 -10.51 -3.76
N GLN A 37 -21.92 -9.96 -3.72
CA GLN A 37 -20.91 -10.18 -4.74
C GLN A 37 -20.33 -11.60 -4.69
N ARG A 38 -20.25 -12.23 -5.87
CA ARG A 38 -19.61 -13.54 -6.09
C ARG A 38 -18.46 -13.49 -7.08
N THR A 39 -18.34 -12.40 -7.85
CA THR A 39 -17.28 -12.25 -8.84
C THR A 39 -16.70 -10.85 -8.80
N ALA A 40 -15.40 -10.74 -9.05
CA ALA A 40 -14.70 -9.48 -9.23
C ALA A 40 -13.75 -9.57 -10.44
N LYS A 41 -13.39 -8.42 -11.00
CA LYS A 41 -12.40 -8.32 -12.09
C LYS A 41 -11.20 -7.52 -11.59
N VAL A 42 -10.01 -8.02 -11.88
CA VAL A 42 -8.75 -7.31 -11.72
C VAL A 42 -8.15 -7.12 -13.10
N PHE A 43 -7.81 -5.89 -13.44
CA PHE A 43 -7.19 -5.53 -14.70
C PHE A 43 -5.68 -5.44 -14.51
N LEU A 44 -4.96 -6.09 -15.42
CA LEU A 44 -3.51 -6.02 -15.54
C LEU A 44 -3.20 -5.27 -16.82
N ILE A 45 -2.32 -4.27 -16.75
CA ILE A 45 -1.82 -3.54 -17.92
C ILE A 45 -0.30 -3.52 -17.86
N ASN A 46 0.35 -3.98 -18.92
CA ASN A 46 1.80 -3.90 -19.04
C ASN A 46 2.19 -2.49 -19.49
N ASN A 47 2.73 -1.70 -18.57
CA ASN A 47 3.18 -0.33 -18.85
C ASN A 47 4.65 -0.28 -19.32
N SER A 48 5.30 -1.44 -19.48
CA SER A 48 6.66 -1.52 -20.02
C SER A 48 6.66 -1.63 -21.55
N GLN A 49 7.85 -1.51 -22.15
CA GLN A 49 8.06 -1.66 -23.60
C GLN A 49 8.34 -3.11 -24.03
N GLU A 50 8.40 -4.05 -23.08
CA GLU A 50 8.72 -5.46 -23.33
C GLU A 50 7.54 -6.35 -22.96
N ALA A 51 7.41 -7.49 -23.63
CA ALA A 51 6.46 -8.52 -23.23
C ALA A 51 6.79 -9.07 -21.83
N LYS A 52 5.78 -9.23 -20.98
CA LYS A 52 5.91 -9.77 -19.62
C LYS A 52 4.91 -10.88 -19.38
N THR A 53 5.34 -11.93 -18.68
CA THR A 53 4.46 -13.03 -18.27
C THR A 53 4.32 -13.07 -16.76
N TYR A 54 3.10 -13.20 -16.27
CA TYR A 54 2.79 -13.27 -14.84
C TYR A 54 2.05 -14.57 -14.53
N ARG A 55 2.53 -15.31 -13.52
CA ARG A 55 1.81 -16.42 -12.89
C ARG A 55 1.02 -15.91 -11.70
N LEU A 56 -0.25 -16.29 -11.63
CA LEU A 56 -1.16 -15.90 -10.58
C LEU A 56 -1.25 -17.00 -9.51
N GLY A 57 -1.18 -16.58 -8.26
CA GLY A 57 -1.26 -17.48 -7.11
C GLY A 57 -1.84 -16.79 -5.88
N TRP A 58 -1.80 -17.49 -4.75
CA TRP A 58 -2.22 -16.93 -3.47
C TRP A 58 -1.03 -16.92 -2.50
N LYS A 59 -0.94 -15.87 -1.68
CA LYS A 59 -0.08 -15.82 -0.51
C LYS A 59 -0.88 -15.42 0.71
N GLU A 60 -0.60 -16.08 1.82
CA GLU A 60 -1.14 -15.72 3.12
C GLU A 60 -0.13 -14.82 3.83
N LYS A 61 -0.62 -13.69 4.35
CA LYS A 61 0.23 -12.69 4.97
C LYS A 61 -0.43 -12.15 6.22
N LEU A 62 0.39 -11.88 7.23
CA LEU A 62 0.01 -11.21 8.46
C LEU A 62 0.38 -9.73 8.37
N ALA A 63 -0.55 -8.84 8.70
CA ALA A 63 -0.26 -7.42 8.81
C ALA A 63 0.55 -7.13 10.08
N LEU A 64 1.42 -6.12 10.01
CA LEU A 64 2.26 -5.72 11.14
C LEU A 64 1.74 -4.42 11.76
N PRO A 65 1.96 -4.19 13.08
CA PRO A 65 1.54 -2.96 13.76
C PRO A 65 2.09 -1.67 13.14
N ALA A 66 3.32 -1.70 12.65
CA ALA A 66 3.96 -0.56 11.99
C ALA A 66 3.56 -0.37 10.50
N GLY A 67 2.62 -1.19 10.01
CA GLY A 67 2.31 -1.32 8.60
C GLY A 67 3.17 -2.36 7.87
N GLY A 68 2.79 -2.66 6.63
CA GLY A 68 3.40 -3.74 5.86
C GLY A 68 2.91 -5.12 6.29
N TYR A 69 3.60 -6.15 5.78
CA TYR A 69 3.21 -7.55 5.93
C TYR A 69 4.40 -8.46 6.13
N ARG A 70 4.17 -9.58 6.82
CA ARG A 70 5.04 -10.76 6.81
C ARG A 70 4.32 -11.94 6.14
N ASP A 71 5.03 -12.71 5.34
CA ASP A 71 4.50 -13.96 4.78
C ASP A 71 4.28 -15.00 5.89
N LEU A 72 3.17 -15.74 5.80
CA LEU A 72 2.85 -16.82 6.73
C LEU A 72 3.30 -18.17 6.17
N ASN A 73 3.88 -18.99 7.03
CA ASN A 73 4.16 -20.39 6.73
C ASN A 73 2.87 -21.23 6.83
N PRO A 74 2.79 -22.40 6.16
CA PRO A 74 1.56 -23.20 6.11
C PRO A 74 0.95 -23.58 7.48
N ASP A 75 1.80 -23.79 8.49
CA ASP A 75 1.44 -24.10 9.87
C ASP A 75 0.81 -22.91 10.63
N GLN A 76 1.05 -21.68 10.16
CA GLN A 76 0.51 -20.44 10.76
C GLN A 76 -0.83 -20.02 10.13
N VAL A 77 -1.27 -20.69 9.06
CA VAL A 77 -2.46 -20.28 8.31
C VAL A 77 -3.73 -20.84 8.97
N GLY A 78 -4.58 -19.95 9.47
CA GLY A 78 -5.86 -20.30 10.09
C GLY A 78 -7.02 -20.54 9.11
N PRO A 79 -8.21 -20.89 9.63
CA PRO A 79 -9.41 -21.13 8.83
C PRO A 79 -9.96 -19.87 8.14
N TRP A 80 -9.49 -18.69 8.54
CA TRP A 80 -9.83 -17.39 7.98
C TRP A 80 -9.19 -17.11 6.60
N LYS A 81 -8.33 -17.99 6.09
CA LYS A 81 -7.73 -17.83 4.75
C LYS A 81 -8.82 -17.80 3.67
N LEU A 82 -8.78 -16.85 2.75
CA LEU A 82 -9.79 -16.74 1.69
C LEU A 82 -9.50 -17.63 0.47
N SER A 83 -8.23 -17.92 0.21
CA SER A 83 -7.74 -18.59 -1.01
C SER A 83 -8.47 -19.90 -1.34
N HIS A 84 -8.83 -20.70 -0.33
CA HIS A 84 -9.54 -21.97 -0.51
C HIS A 84 -11.00 -21.83 -0.99
N LEU A 85 -11.56 -20.62 -0.92
CA LEU A 85 -12.89 -20.27 -1.40
C LEU A 85 -12.86 -19.54 -2.74
N MET A 86 -11.67 -19.31 -3.30
CA MET A 86 -11.51 -18.47 -4.48
C MET A 86 -11.08 -19.27 -5.71
N ARG A 87 -11.67 -18.93 -6.85
CA ARG A 87 -11.17 -19.32 -8.17
C ARG A 87 -10.63 -18.09 -8.87
N VAL A 88 -9.43 -18.22 -9.43
CA VAL A 88 -8.78 -17.20 -10.27
C VAL A 88 -8.64 -17.72 -11.69
N THR A 89 -9.03 -16.92 -12.68
CA THR A 89 -8.91 -17.24 -14.10
C THR A 89 -8.53 -16.00 -14.91
N PRO A 90 -7.51 -16.07 -15.79
CA PRO A 90 -6.59 -17.19 -15.98
C PRO A 90 -5.57 -17.31 -14.82
N ARG A 91 -4.83 -18.42 -14.76
CA ARG A 91 -3.73 -18.63 -13.77
C ARG A 91 -2.38 -18.12 -14.26
N GLN A 92 -2.27 -17.79 -15.53
CA GLN A 92 -1.09 -17.19 -16.14
C GLN A 92 -1.57 -16.20 -17.18
N VAL A 93 -0.87 -15.08 -17.29
CA VAL A 93 -1.15 -14.02 -18.25
C VAL A 93 0.15 -13.66 -18.94
N HIS A 94 0.14 -13.68 -20.27
CA HIS A 94 1.15 -13.05 -21.10
C HIS A 94 0.61 -11.68 -21.54
N LEU A 95 1.44 -10.64 -21.46
CA LEU A 95 1.08 -9.28 -21.85
C LEU A 95 2.17 -8.72 -22.75
N GLU A 96 1.81 -8.39 -23.99
CA GLU A 96 2.61 -7.52 -24.85
C GLU A 96 2.72 -6.11 -24.26
N ALA A 97 3.60 -5.28 -24.81
CA ALA A 97 3.74 -3.89 -24.40
C ALA A 97 2.42 -3.12 -24.56
N GLY A 98 1.95 -2.49 -23.48
CA GLY A 98 0.65 -1.79 -23.43
C GLY A 98 -0.58 -2.69 -23.35
N GLU A 99 -0.42 -4.02 -23.40
CA GLU A 99 -1.56 -4.95 -23.41
C GLU A 99 -2.30 -4.94 -22.07
N ARG A 100 -3.64 -5.01 -22.15
CA ARG A 100 -4.55 -5.12 -21.01
C ARG A 100 -5.19 -6.50 -20.97
N GLN A 101 -5.06 -7.19 -19.83
CA GLN A 101 -5.77 -8.44 -19.53
C GLN A 101 -6.71 -8.30 -18.33
N VAL A 102 -7.82 -9.04 -18.38
CA VAL A 102 -8.71 -9.26 -17.23
C VAL A 102 -8.41 -10.58 -16.53
N VAL A 103 -8.28 -10.50 -15.22
CA VAL A 103 -8.28 -11.61 -14.28
C VAL A 103 -9.62 -11.63 -13.55
N LYS A 104 -10.37 -12.72 -13.69
CA LYS A 104 -11.65 -12.94 -13.01
C LYS A 104 -11.41 -13.68 -11.71
N LEU A 105 -11.95 -13.13 -10.63
CA LEU A 105 -12.01 -13.75 -9.31
C LEU A 105 -13.44 -14.20 -9.06
N ALA A 106 -13.63 -15.45 -8.63
CA ALA A 106 -14.93 -16.01 -8.28
C ALA A 106 -14.89 -16.61 -6.88
N LEU A 107 -15.77 -16.12 -5.99
CA LEU A 107 -15.96 -16.57 -4.63
C LEU A 107 -16.95 -17.74 -4.59
N ARG A 108 -16.52 -18.87 -4.05
CA ARG A 108 -17.31 -20.08 -3.78
C ARG A 108 -17.58 -20.19 -2.29
N ARG A 109 -18.73 -19.67 -1.86
CA ARG A 109 -19.16 -19.78 -0.46
C ARG A 109 -19.57 -21.21 -0.13
N LYS A 110 -19.35 -21.60 1.12
CA LYS A 110 -19.80 -22.86 1.67
C LYS A 110 -20.91 -22.60 2.68
N GLN A 111 -21.81 -23.57 2.85
CA GLN A 111 -22.77 -23.55 3.95
C GLN A 111 -22.01 -23.68 5.28
N GLY A 112 -22.53 -23.06 6.34
CA GLY A 112 -21.93 -23.16 7.69
C GLY A 112 -20.63 -22.35 7.88
N MET A 113 -20.26 -21.46 6.95
CA MET A 113 -19.15 -20.54 7.18
C MET A 113 -19.40 -19.68 8.43
N GLN A 114 -18.38 -19.47 9.24
CA GLN A 114 -18.47 -18.57 10.38
C GLN A 114 -18.54 -17.12 9.92
N SER A 115 -19.23 -16.28 10.71
CA SER A 115 -19.21 -14.83 10.51
C SER A 115 -17.78 -14.33 10.75
N GLY A 116 -17.29 -13.44 9.89
CA GLY A 116 -15.91 -12.99 9.95
C GLY A 116 -15.40 -12.34 8.68
N GLU A 117 -14.20 -11.78 8.79
CA GLU A 117 -13.40 -11.35 7.66
C GLU A 117 -12.44 -12.47 7.23
N TYR A 118 -12.57 -12.92 6.00
CA TYR A 118 -11.66 -13.85 5.35
C TYR A 118 -10.73 -13.09 4.43
N ARG A 119 -9.42 -13.35 4.50
CA ARG A 119 -8.43 -12.62 3.69
C ARG A 119 -7.31 -13.51 3.19
N SER A 120 -6.92 -13.26 1.94
CA SER A 120 -5.72 -13.78 1.29
C SER A 120 -5.18 -12.73 0.32
N HIS A 121 -3.96 -12.90 -0.19
CA HIS A 121 -3.36 -11.97 -1.14
C HIS A 121 -3.20 -12.64 -2.50
N LEU A 122 -3.80 -12.06 -3.52
CA LEU A 122 -3.61 -12.50 -4.90
C LEU A 122 -2.21 -12.05 -5.35
N LEU A 123 -1.36 -13.02 -5.63
CA LEU A 123 0.03 -12.84 -6.07
C LEU A 123 0.08 -12.83 -7.60
N PHE A 124 0.81 -11.86 -8.15
CA PHE A 124 1.21 -11.76 -9.55
C PHE A 124 2.72 -11.92 -9.61
N GLN A 125 3.19 -13.13 -9.82
CA GLN A 125 4.60 -13.47 -9.88
C GLN A 125 5.11 -13.29 -11.31
N ALA A 126 6.00 -12.35 -11.55
CA ALA A 126 6.66 -12.24 -12.84
C ALA A 126 7.47 -13.51 -13.12
N LEU A 127 7.33 -14.03 -14.33
CA LEU A 127 8.21 -15.07 -14.84
C LEU A 127 9.37 -14.38 -15.57
N PRO A 128 10.62 -14.88 -15.43
CA PRO A 128 11.73 -14.36 -16.22
C PRO A 128 11.39 -14.49 -17.70
N THR A 129 11.57 -13.40 -18.45
CA THR A 129 11.64 -13.47 -19.91
C THR A 129 13.03 -13.99 -20.23
N GLU A 130 13.16 -15.07 -20.99
CA GLU A 130 14.47 -15.54 -21.44
C GLU A 130 15.10 -14.45 -22.29
N GLN A 131 16.11 -13.76 -21.75
CA GLN A 131 17.05 -12.99 -22.55
C GLN A 131 18.40 -13.67 -22.44
N GLN A 132 18.75 -14.36 -23.53
CA GLN A 132 20.12 -14.72 -23.85
C GLN A 132 20.96 -13.45 -24.02
N SER A 133 21.97 -13.30 -23.17
CA SER A 133 23.31 -12.99 -23.65
C SER A 133 24.32 -13.49 -22.62
N GLN A 134 25.03 -14.57 -22.97
CA GLN A 134 26.34 -14.83 -22.40
C GLN A 134 27.26 -13.71 -22.90
N SER A 135 27.39 -12.64 -22.14
CA SER A 135 28.54 -11.75 -22.31
C SER A 135 29.74 -12.43 -21.68
N GLU A 136 30.76 -12.75 -22.46
CA GLU A 136 32.06 -13.29 -22.01
C GLU A 136 32.89 -12.28 -21.18
N ALA A 137 32.30 -11.16 -20.76
CA ALA A 137 32.92 -10.18 -19.90
C ALA A 137 32.66 -10.52 -18.42
N ILE A 138 33.71 -10.48 -17.60
CA ILE A 138 33.58 -10.55 -16.14
C ILE A 138 32.82 -9.29 -15.69
N GLY A 139 31.52 -9.44 -15.46
CA GLY A 139 30.63 -8.39 -14.99
C GLY A 139 29.53 -8.98 -14.13
N VAL A 140 29.12 -8.26 -13.09
CA VAL A 140 27.98 -8.65 -12.25
C VAL A 140 26.70 -8.20 -12.94
N SER A 141 25.88 -9.14 -13.41
CA SER A 141 24.53 -8.86 -13.91
C SER A 141 23.50 -9.08 -12.79
N LEU A 142 22.70 -8.05 -12.50
CA LEU A 142 21.63 -8.12 -11.51
C LEU A 142 20.28 -8.26 -12.22
N ASN A 143 19.70 -9.46 -12.20
CA ASN A 143 18.37 -9.72 -12.75
C ASN A 143 17.31 -9.65 -11.63
N MET A 144 16.58 -8.53 -11.56
CA MET A 144 15.50 -8.35 -10.59
C MET A 144 14.16 -8.82 -11.15
N ILE A 145 13.49 -9.75 -10.45
CA ILE A 145 12.14 -10.21 -10.81
C ILE A 145 11.14 -9.66 -9.80
N LEU A 146 10.31 -8.72 -10.23
CA LEU A 146 9.32 -8.05 -9.37
C LEU A 146 8.01 -8.85 -9.34
N SER A 147 7.55 -9.18 -8.13
CA SER A 147 6.24 -9.79 -7.90
C SER A 147 5.35 -8.84 -7.11
N TYR A 148 4.06 -8.81 -7.43
CA TYR A 148 3.07 -7.94 -6.81
C TYR A 148 2.02 -8.74 -6.07
N SER A 149 1.41 -8.17 -5.03
CA SER A 149 0.26 -8.82 -4.39
C SER A 149 -0.78 -7.81 -3.93
N ILE A 150 -2.06 -8.13 -4.12
CA ILE A 150 -3.18 -7.31 -3.64
C ILE A 150 -4.02 -8.10 -2.63
N PRO A 151 -4.53 -7.46 -1.55
CA PRO A 151 -5.45 -8.12 -0.64
C PRO A 151 -6.80 -8.37 -1.33
N VAL A 152 -7.30 -9.60 -1.15
CA VAL A 152 -8.66 -10.01 -1.51
C VAL A 152 -9.36 -10.40 -0.21
N ILE A 153 -10.52 -9.81 0.00
CA ILE A 153 -11.25 -9.89 1.27
C ILE A 153 -12.68 -10.34 0.99
N TYR A 154 -13.21 -11.21 1.83
CA TYR A 154 -14.64 -11.51 1.89
C TYR A 154 -15.13 -11.26 3.32
N ARG A 155 -16.22 -10.51 3.46
CA ARG A 155 -16.86 -10.28 4.75
C ARG A 155 -18.21 -10.97 4.80
N LYS A 156 -18.44 -11.75 5.85
CA LYS A 156 -19.73 -12.35 6.18
C LYS A 156 -20.26 -11.74 7.47
N GLU A 157 -21.41 -11.08 7.42
CA GLU A 157 -22.14 -10.59 8.61
C GLU A 157 -21.25 -9.70 9.53
N MET A 158 -20.55 -8.74 8.94
CA MET A 158 -19.60 -7.89 9.67
C MET A 158 -20.09 -6.45 9.80
N LEU A 159 -19.88 -5.87 10.99
CA LEU A 159 -20.03 -4.44 11.24
C LEU A 159 -18.69 -3.71 11.02
N PRO A 160 -18.71 -2.41 10.70
CA PRO A 160 -17.51 -1.58 10.73
C PRO A 160 -16.79 -1.68 12.09
N PRO A 161 -15.44 -1.73 12.12
CA PRO A 161 -14.70 -1.77 13.37
C PRO A 161 -14.71 -0.41 14.07
N ASP A 162 -14.54 -0.42 15.39
CA ASP A 162 -14.22 0.79 16.15
C ASP A 162 -12.72 1.06 16.05
N VAL A 163 -12.34 2.32 15.84
CA VAL A 163 -10.95 2.73 15.74
C VAL A 163 -10.76 3.99 16.57
N LYS A 164 -9.74 4.03 17.43
CA LYS A 164 -9.46 5.18 18.29
C LYS A 164 -8.04 5.66 18.07
N ILE A 165 -7.86 6.98 17.99
CA ILE A 165 -6.53 7.62 17.99
C ILE A 165 -6.14 7.90 19.44
N SER A 166 -5.14 7.19 19.97
CA SER A 166 -4.76 7.26 21.38
C SER A 166 -3.67 8.29 21.66
N ALA A 167 -2.72 8.47 20.73
CA ALA A 167 -1.63 9.44 20.87
C ALA A 167 -1.15 9.91 19.49
N ALA A 168 -0.58 11.12 19.45
CA ALA A 168 0.18 11.60 18.30
C ALA A 168 1.30 12.54 18.75
N LYS A 169 2.46 12.46 18.12
CA LYS A 169 3.62 13.32 18.39
C LYS A 169 4.49 13.52 17.15
N PHE A 170 5.22 14.62 17.11
CA PHE A 170 6.32 14.76 16.14
C PHE A 170 7.50 13.89 16.60
N SER A 171 8.13 13.22 15.65
CA SER A 171 9.27 12.33 15.87
C SER A 171 10.22 12.38 14.67
N THR A 172 11.38 11.76 14.82
CA THR A 172 12.28 11.47 13.71
C THR A 172 12.07 10.02 13.28
N GLY A 173 11.73 9.80 12.01
CA GLY A 173 11.56 8.47 11.43
C GLY A 173 12.90 7.80 11.15
N ILE A 174 12.85 6.53 10.72
CA ILE A 174 14.04 5.67 10.50
C ILE A 174 15.06 6.32 9.54
N ASN A 175 14.60 7.10 8.57
CA ASN A 175 15.45 7.73 7.57
C ASN A 175 16.00 9.11 8.01
N GLY A 176 15.91 9.45 9.30
CA GLY A 176 16.28 10.76 9.83
C GLY A 176 15.33 11.90 9.47
N LYS A 177 14.21 11.60 8.79
CA LYS A 177 13.22 12.59 8.35
C LYS A 177 12.17 12.85 9.43
N PRO A 178 11.65 14.07 9.56
CA PRO A 178 10.57 14.36 10.49
C PRO A 178 9.29 13.64 10.08
N VAL A 179 8.65 13.00 11.06
CA VAL A 179 7.38 12.27 10.93
C VAL A 179 6.43 12.63 12.06
N ILE A 180 5.16 12.29 11.87
CA ILE A 180 4.16 12.28 12.94
C ILE A 180 3.92 10.82 13.31
N ALA A 181 4.35 10.43 14.51
CA ALA A 181 4.05 9.13 15.07
C ALA A 181 2.64 9.15 15.68
N VAL A 182 1.77 8.25 15.25
CA VAL A 182 0.37 8.14 15.68
C VAL A 182 0.10 6.74 16.20
N ASP A 183 -0.39 6.65 17.43
CA ASP A 183 -0.86 5.39 18.01
C ASP A 183 -2.37 5.29 17.82
N MET A 184 -2.82 4.14 17.30
CA MET A 184 -4.22 3.84 17.08
C MET A 184 -4.58 2.46 17.64
N SER A 185 -5.80 2.31 18.17
CA SER A 185 -6.35 1.00 18.52
C SER A 185 -7.54 0.66 17.62
N ARG A 186 -7.74 -0.63 17.34
CA ARG A 186 -8.85 -1.14 16.53
C ARG A 186 -9.54 -2.30 17.26
N GLU A 187 -10.86 -2.24 17.33
CA GLU A 187 -11.73 -3.26 17.93
C GLU A 187 -12.78 -3.75 16.92
N GLY A 188 -13.24 -4.99 17.09
CA GLY A 188 -14.20 -5.66 16.19
C GLY A 188 -13.54 -6.67 15.24
N ALA A 189 -14.36 -7.30 14.39
CA ALA A 189 -13.93 -8.43 13.55
C ALA A 189 -13.59 -8.05 12.09
N ALA A 190 -13.89 -6.82 11.66
CA ALA A 190 -13.57 -6.33 10.31
C ALA A 190 -12.30 -5.45 10.30
N SER A 191 -11.60 -5.42 9.16
CA SER A 191 -10.53 -4.44 8.95
C SER A 191 -11.11 -3.03 8.80
N ALA A 192 -10.40 -2.03 9.28
CA ALA A 192 -10.64 -0.63 8.91
C ALA A 192 -9.91 -0.30 7.60
N LEU A 193 -10.45 0.62 6.81
CA LEU A 193 -9.79 1.20 5.64
C LEU A 193 -10.17 2.67 5.54
N GLY A 194 -9.19 3.55 5.47
CA GLY A 194 -9.45 4.98 5.47
C GLY A 194 -8.27 5.85 5.11
N LYS A 195 -8.54 7.15 5.11
CA LYS A 195 -7.57 8.23 4.96
C LYS A 195 -7.19 8.73 6.34
N LEU A 196 -5.92 8.62 6.70
CA LEU A 196 -5.35 9.21 7.90
C LEU A 196 -4.73 10.56 7.53
N GLN A 197 -5.15 11.63 8.21
CA GLN A 197 -4.69 12.99 7.95
C GLN A 197 -4.23 13.66 9.23
N ALA A 198 -3.22 14.52 9.11
CA ALA A 198 -2.77 15.39 10.17
C ALA A 198 -2.82 16.86 9.74
N GLU A 199 -3.33 17.69 10.63
CA GLU A 199 -3.39 19.15 10.48
C GLU A 199 -2.73 19.82 11.68
N TRP A 200 -2.02 20.91 11.45
CA TRP A 200 -1.31 21.67 12.48
C TRP A 200 -1.79 23.11 12.55
N LYS A 201 -2.05 23.58 13.77
CA LYS A 201 -2.37 24.97 14.07
C LYS A 201 -1.39 25.50 15.12
N PRO A 202 -0.43 26.35 14.75
CA PRO A 202 0.45 27.02 15.71
C PRO A 202 -0.35 27.80 16.76
N GLU A 203 0.25 28.01 17.94
CA GLU A 203 -0.32 28.89 18.96
C GLU A 203 -0.52 30.31 18.41
N GLY A 204 -1.70 30.90 18.65
CA GLY A 204 -2.09 32.21 18.11
C GLY A 204 -2.57 32.21 16.66
N ALA A 205 -2.37 31.12 15.90
CA ALA A 205 -2.91 31.01 14.54
C ALA A 205 -4.42 30.71 14.56
N LYS A 206 -5.14 31.26 13.57
CA LYS A 206 -6.57 30.98 13.36
C LYS A 206 -6.81 29.72 12.53
N GLU A 207 -5.99 29.52 11.50
CA GLU A 207 -6.20 28.49 10.49
C GLU A 207 -5.43 27.19 10.75
N TRP A 208 -6.03 26.07 10.37
CA TRP A 208 -5.39 24.76 10.34
C TRP A 208 -4.61 24.58 9.04
N ARG A 209 -3.37 24.10 9.14
CA ARG A 209 -2.54 23.74 7.97
C ARG A 209 -2.56 22.24 7.80
N HIS A 210 -2.86 21.75 6.60
CA HIS A 210 -2.72 20.33 6.28
C HIS A 210 -1.24 19.96 6.14
N ILE A 211 -0.75 19.01 6.93
CA ILE A 211 0.70 18.73 7.01
C ILE A 211 1.10 17.29 6.70
N ALA A 212 0.17 16.32 6.77
CA ALA A 212 0.45 14.94 6.37
C ALA A 212 -0.83 14.20 5.97
N THR A 213 -0.71 13.26 5.02
CA THR A 213 -1.78 12.35 4.62
C THR A 213 -1.21 10.96 4.32
N ALA A 214 -1.92 9.92 4.77
CA ALA A 214 -1.82 8.56 4.23
C ALA A 214 -3.20 8.12 3.71
N ASN A 215 -3.29 7.84 2.41
CA ASN A 215 -4.50 7.31 1.79
C ASN A 215 -4.52 5.78 1.84
N ASN A 216 -5.71 5.19 1.85
CA ASN A 216 -5.93 3.74 1.84
C ASN A 216 -5.18 3.01 2.99
N TYR A 217 -5.06 3.66 4.15
CA TYR A 217 -4.44 3.06 5.32
C TYR A 217 -5.41 2.04 5.92
N ALA A 218 -4.97 0.79 6.03
CA ALA A 218 -5.77 -0.32 6.53
C ALA A 218 -5.24 -0.82 7.88
N ILE A 219 -6.16 -1.12 8.80
CA ILE A 219 -5.84 -1.80 10.07
C ILE A 219 -6.63 -3.10 10.09
N TYR A 220 -5.91 -4.23 10.03
CA TYR A 220 -6.52 -5.56 9.89
C TYR A 220 -6.91 -6.18 11.23
N PRO A 221 -7.80 -7.20 11.25
CA PRO A 221 -8.30 -7.80 12.48
C PRO A 221 -7.22 -8.23 13.47
N GLU A 222 -6.11 -8.79 12.99
CA GLU A 222 -4.99 -9.22 13.83
C GLU A 222 -4.20 -8.05 14.48
N VAL A 223 -4.32 -6.84 13.93
CA VAL A 223 -3.67 -5.64 14.46
C VAL A 223 -4.65 -4.88 15.34
N THR A 224 -4.55 -5.10 16.65
CA THR A 224 -5.37 -4.38 17.65
C THR A 224 -4.78 -3.03 18.04
N LYS A 225 -3.47 -2.86 17.84
CA LYS A 225 -2.72 -1.61 18.04
C LYS A 225 -1.86 -1.35 16.81
N ALA A 226 -2.05 -0.20 16.17
CA ALA A 226 -1.27 0.25 15.03
C ALA A 226 -0.39 1.44 15.43
N GLN A 227 0.84 1.45 14.93
CA GLN A 227 1.84 2.50 15.13
C GLN A 227 2.16 3.09 13.76
N VAL A 228 1.65 4.28 13.49
CA VAL A 228 1.72 4.89 12.15
C VAL A 228 2.75 6.00 12.12
N GLU A 229 3.65 5.98 11.15
CA GLU A 229 4.51 7.12 10.84
C GLU A 229 3.97 7.84 9.60
N LEU A 230 3.48 9.07 9.80
CA LEU A 230 3.07 9.94 8.70
C LEU A 230 4.24 10.85 8.31
N ASN A 231 4.66 10.76 7.05
CA ASN A 231 5.61 11.71 6.49
C ASN A 231 4.98 13.09 6.36
N LEU A 232 5.73 14.12 6.76
CA LEU A 232 5.32 15.50 6.49
C LEU A 232 5.32 15.77 4.98
N LEU A 233 4.35 16.54 4.53
CA LEU A 233 4.33 17.07 3.18
C LEU A 233 5.54 17.98 2.95
N ALA A 234 6.02 18.03 1.71
CA ALA A 234 7.19 18.83 1.36
C ALA A 234 6.99 20.32 1.72
N GLY A 235 8.03 20.95 2.27
CA GLY A 235 8.01 22.37 2.65
C GLY A 235 7.27 22.69 3.96
N GLN A 236 6.76 21.68 4.68
CA GLN A 236 6.15 21.91 5.99
C GLN A 236 7.22 22.12 7.07
N VAL A 237 7.19 23.30 7.70
CA VAL A 237 7.96 23.60 8.91
C VAL A 237 7.01 23.67 10.10
N ILE A 238 7.35 22.89 11.13
CA ILE A 238 6.65 22.81 12.40
C ILE A 238 7.61 23.28 13.49
N ALA A 239 7.24 24.33 14.21
CA ALA A 239 8.03 24.89 15.30
C ALA A 239 7.10 25.45 16.38
N GLY A 240 7.62 25.49 17.61
CA GLY A 240 6.93 26.06 18.77
C GLY A 240 5.74 25.23 19.28
N LYS A 241 4.86 25.91 20.00
CA LYS A 241 3.65 25.34 20.58
C LYS A 241 2.48 25.42 19.60
N GLY A 242 1.57 24.46 19.68
CA GLY A 242 0.36 24.46 18.88
C GLY A 242 -0.50 23.22 19.08
N GLN A 243 -1.46 23.04 18.19
CA GLN A 243 -2.40 21.94 18.20
C GLN A 243 -2.20 21.07 16.95
N LEU A 244 -2.14 19.77 17.16
CA LEU A 244 -2.10 18.74 16.13
C LEU A 244 -3.46 18.03 16.10
N ARG A 245 -4.20 18.14 14.99
CA ARG A 245 -5.40 17.36 14.74
C ARG A 245 -5.05 16.16 13.90
N VAL A 246 -5.46 14.98 14.33
CA VAL A 246 -5.36 13.74 13.56
C VAL A 246 -6.76 13.21 13.31
N THR A 247 -7.07 12.90 12.06
CA THR A 247 -8.37 12.42 11.62
C THR A 247 -8.20 11.16 10.77
N TYR A 248 -8.96 10.12 11.09
CA TYR A 248 -9.08 8.90 10.30
C TYR A 248 -10.51 8.78 9.78
N THR A 249 -10.68 8.94 8.47
CA THR A 249 -11.98 8.89 7.78
C THR A 249 -12.03 7.68 6.87
N GLY A 250 -13.14 6.95 6.86
CA GLY A 250 -13.29 5.76 6.03
C GLY A 250 -13.22 6.06 4.53
N GLN A 251 -12.76 5.07 3.77
CA GLN A 251 -12.63 5.11 2.31
C GLN A 251 -13.22 3.83 1.69
N ALA A 252 -13.49 3.87 0.39
CA ALA A 252 -14.10 2.78 -0.39
C ALA A 252 -15.39 2.26 0.27
N GLU A 253 -15.39 1.04 0.80
CA GLU A 253 -16.53 0.45 1.51
C GLU A 253 -17.00 1.25 2.74
N TYR A 254 -16.16 2.15 3.25
CA TYR A 254 -16.40 2.96 4.44
C TYR A 254 -16.49 4.46 4.14
N ARG A 255 -16.76 4.88 2.89
CA ARG A 255 -16.76 6.29 2.47
C ARG A 255 -17.63 7.22 3.33
N ASP A 256 -18.70 6.69 3.92
CA ASP A 256 -19.69 7.42 4.72
C ASP A 256 -19.46 7.20 6.23
N HIS A 257 -18.32 6.64 6.63
CA HIS A 257 -17.99 6.29 8.01
C HIS A 257 -16.79 7.10 8.51
N ALA A 258 -16.99 7.92 9.54
CA ALA A 258 -15.89 8.58 10.25
C ALA A 258 -15.42 7.68 11.40
N PHE A 259 -14.14 7.28 11.37
CA PHE A 259 -13.60 6.37 12.37
C PHE A 259 -13.18 7.11 13.65
N SER A 260 -12.30 8.11 13.55
CA SER A 260 -11.81 8.85 14.73
C SER A 260 -11.27 10.21 14.37
N GLN A 261 -11.41 11.17 15.28
CA GLN A 261 -10.73 12.46 15.22
C GLN A 261 -10.27 12.83 16.62
N ARG A 262 -9.02 13.32 16.76
CA ARG A 262 -8.51 13.81 18.03
C ARG A 262 -7.57 15.00 17.84
N ILE A 263 -7.59 15.92 18.80
CA ILE A 263 -6.70 17.08 18.85
C ILE A 263 -5.74 16.90 20.03
N PHE A 264 -4.47 17.13 19.78
CA PHE A 264 -3.38 17.06 20.75
C PHE A 264 -2.72 18.43 20.86
N THR A 265 -2.46 18.88 22.08
CA THR A 265 -1.59 20.04 22.31
C THR A 265 -0.14 19.56 22.30
N ILE A 266 0.68 20.13 21.41
CA ILE A 266 2.09 19.73 21.24
C ILE A 266 2.97 20.96 21.41
N ALA A 267 4.11 20.76 22.08
CA ALA A 267 5.22 21.69 22.08
C ALA A 267 6.40 21.00 21.39
N THR A 268 6.80 21.49 20.21
CA THR A 268 8.06 21.05 19.59
C THR A 268 9.19 21.88 20.18
N GLN A 269 10.35 21.23 20.39
CA GLN A 269 11.58 21.94 20.72
C GLN A 269 12.05 22.77 19.52
#